data_AF-A0A4Y9QBP7-F1
#
_entry.id   AF-A0A4Y9QBP7-F1
#
_cell.length_a   1.000
_cell.length_b   1.000
_cell.length_c   1.000
_cell.angle_alpha   90.00
_cell.angle_beta   90.00
_cell.angle_gamma   90.00
#
_symmetry.space_group_name_H-M   'P 1'
#
loop_
_entity.id
_entity.type
_entity.pdbx_description
1 polymer ?
#
loop_
_entity_poly.entity_id
_entity_poly.type
_entity_poly.pdbx_seq_one_letter_code
_entity_poly.pdbx_strand_id
1 'polypeptide(L)'
;MQGRLQQARTTLVTLQAQRTAPQQPAPRPSAPTNSVGGPAPPTRDWNAVAQCESGGNWSINTGNGYYGGLQFSQSTWNAFGGGAYAPRADLAARAQQIAVAEKVLAVQGRGAWPTCGRNLA
;
A
#
# COMPACT_ATOMS: atom_id res chain seq x y z
N MET A 1 6.81 -25.86 54.32
CA MET A 1 5.38 -26.15 54.13
C MET A 1 4.80 -25.00 53.32
N GLN A 2 4.58 -25.22 52.02
CA GLN A 2 3.24 -25.12 51.40
C GLN A 2 2.75 -23.64 51.37
N GLY A 3 2.77 -22.92 50.26
CA GLY A 3 2.25 -23.33 48.96
C GLY A 3 0.73 -23.54 49.06
N ARG A 4 -0.05 -22.88 48.20
CA ARG A 4 -1.45 -23.21 47.87
C ARG A 4 -2.59 -22.66 48.77
N LEU A 5 -2.75 -21.35 48.80
CA LEU A 5 -4.10 -20.74 48.72
C LEU A 5 -4.09 -19.80 47.51
N GLN A 6 -4.70 -20.03 46.35
CA GLN A 6 -5.59 -21.06 45.82
C GLN A 6 -5.29 -21.18 44.31
N GLN A 7 -4.93 -22.38 43.86
CA GLN A 7 -5.35 -22.91 42.55
C GLN A 7 -6.75 -23.52 42.82
N ALA A 8 -7.74 -23.61 41.95
CA ALA A 8 -7.79 -23.72 40.51
C ALA A 8 -9.26 -23.58 40.08
N ARG A 9 -9.45 -23.07 38.85
CA ARG A 9 -10.59 -23.19 37.91
C ARG A 9 -10.57 -21.85 37.15
N THR A 10 -9.97 -21.73 35.97
CA THR A 10 -10.33 -22.49 34.78
C THR A 10 -9.24 -22.29 33.69
N THR A 11 -8.56 -23.39 33.36
CA THR A 11 -8.09 -23.76 32.00
C THR A 11 -6.79 -23.15 31.42
N LEU A 12 -5.71 -23.96 31.52
CA LEU A 12 -4.78 -24.39 30.44
C LEU A 12 -4.26 -23.31 29.48
N VAL A 13 -3.00 -22.88 29.55
CA VAL A 13 -1.83 -23.52 28.90
C VAL A 13 -2.13 -23.99 27.46
N THR A 14 -1.32 -23.49 26.52
CA THR A 14 -1.09 -23.94 25.12
C THR A 14 -1.77 -23.12 24.01
N LEU A 15 -1.07 -22.11 23.47
CA LEU A 15 -0.88 -21.83 22.03
C LEU A 15 -0.08 -20.50 21.95
N GLN A 16 1.23 -20.50 21.76
CA GLN A 16 1.91 -20.62 20.46
C GLN A 16 1.55 -19.54 19.43
N ALA A 17 2.62 -18.98 18.86
CA ALA A 17 2.75 -18.58 17.46
C ALA A 17 2.12 -17.23 17.06
N GLN A 18 2.93 -16.19 16.78
CA GLN A 18 3.34 -15.87 15.40
C GLN A 18 2.52 -16.60 14.31
N ARG A 19 1.39 -16.00 13.92
CA ARG A 19 0.50 -16.17 12.75
C ARG A 19 -0.72 -15.29 13.11
N THR A 20 -1.25 -14.33 12.36
CA THR A 20 -1.50 -14.22 10.93
C THR A 20 -2.01 -12.79 10.72
N ALA A 21 -1.64 -12.13 9.61
CA ALA A 21 -2.29 -10.90 9.18
C ALA A 21 -3.80 -11.12 8.99
N PRO A 22 -4.67 -10.14 9.30
CA PRO A 22 -5.84 -9.92 8.47
C PRO A 22 -5.34 -9.27 7.18
N GLN A 23 -5.03 -10.10 6.19
CA GLN A 23 -5.13 -9.68 4.79
C GLN A 23 -6.55 -9.13 4.63
N GLN A 24 -6.68 -7.82 4.39
CA GLN A 24 -7.98 -7.26 4.03
C GLN A 24 -8.46 -8.00 2.77
N PRO A 25 -9.67 -8.59 2.77
CA PRO A 25 -10.22 -9.17 1.57
C PRO A 25 -10.36 -8.07 0.52
N ALA A 26 -9.73 -8.28 -0.64
CA ALA A 26 -9.93 -7.43 -1.80
C ALA A 26 -11.44 -7.35 -2.12
N PRO A 27 -12.03 -6.15 -2.26
CA PRO A 27 -13.38 -6.06 -2.80
C PRO A 27 -13.34 -6.49 -4.27
N ARG A 28 -14.12 -7.52 -4.62
CA ARG A 28 -14.58 -7.73 -6.01
C ARG A 28 -15.78 -6.82 -6.25
N PRO A 29 -15.79 -6.01 -7.32
CA PRO A 29 -17.03 -5.52 -7.90
C PRO A 29 -17.36 -6.30 -9.19
N SER A 30 -18.53 -6.94 -9.19
CA SER A 30 -19.19 -7.44 -10.41
C SER A 30 -20.43 -6.57 -10.67
N ALA A 31 -20.43 -5.79 -11.77
CA ALA A 31 -21.56 -5.42 -12.65
C ALA A 31 -21.31 -4.08 -13.38
N PRO A 32 -21.85 -3.88 -14.61
CA PRO A 32 -21.50 -2.76 -15.47
C PRO A 32 -22.39 -1.55 -15.17
N THR A 33 -21.78 -0.39 -14.91
CA THR A 33 -22.49 0.89 -14.89
C THR A 33 -22.19 1.62 -16.18
N ASN A 34 -23.19 1.70 -17.05
CA ASN A 34 -23.15 2.52 -18.26
C ASN A 34 -22.99 3.99 -17.83
N SER A 35 -21.75 4.50 -17.86
CA SER A 35 -21.46 5.91 -17.62
C SER A 35 -21.05 6.54 -18.95
N VAL A 36 -21.98 7.25 -19.59
CA VAL A 36 -21.61 8.31 -20.53
C VAL A 36 -20.99 9.42 -19.69
N GLY A 37 -19.68 9.65 -19.82
CA GLY A 37 -18.98 10.60 -18.97
C GLY A 37 -17.65 11.06 -19.56
N GLY A 38 -17.71 12.00 -20.52
CA GLY A 38 -16.61 12.87 -20.95
C GLY A 38 -15.34 12.18 -21.49
N PRO A 39 -14.41 12.92 -22.12
CA PRO A 39 -13.07 12.39 -22.34
C PRO A 39 -12.47 12.07 -20.97
N ALA A 40 -12.14 10.79 -20.73
CA ALA A 40 -11.34 10.42 -19.57
C ALA A 40 -10.09 11.31 -19.56
N PRO A 41 -9.66 11.87 -18.41
CA PRO A 41 -8.35 12.49 -18.33
C PRO A 41 -7.33 11.47 -18.86
N PRO A 42 -6.25 11.90 -19.53
CA PRO A 42 -5.29 10.97 -20.08
C PRO A 42 -4.94 9.96 -18.98
N THR A 43 -5.22 8.68 -19.27
CA THR A 43 -5.23 7.64 -18.25
C THR A 43 -3.80 7.39 -17.85
N ARG A 44 -3.34 8.09 -16.81
CA ARG A 44 -2.01 7.91 -16.20
C ARG A 44 -1.85 6.44 -15.85
N ASP A 45 -0.97 5.75 -16.53
CA ASP A 45 -0.81 4.31 -16.35
C ASP A 45 0.18 4.01 -15.22
N TRP A 46 -0.31 4.16 -13.99
CA TRP A 46 0.45 3.85 -12.77
C TRP A 46 0.83 2.38 -12.66
N ASN A 47 0.15 1.47 -13.36
CA ASN A 47 0.57 0.07 -13.40
C ASN A 47 1.84 -0.08 -14.22
N ALA A 48 1.90 0.58 -15.37
CA ALA A 48 3.11 0.58 -16.19
C ALA A 48 4.28 1.28 -15.47
N VAL A 49 4.01 2.30 -14.65
CA VAL A 49 5.05 2.91 -13.80
C VAL A 49 5.52 1.90 -12.75
N ALA A 50 4.60 1.27 -12.01
CA ALA A 50 4.96 0.26 -11.02
C ALA A 50 5.66 -0.97 -11.62
N GLN A 51 5.32 -1.35 -12.85
CA GLN A 51 6.02 -2.41 -13.57
C GLN A 51 7.48 -2.07 -13.83
N CYS A 52 7.76 -0.80 -14.15
CA CYS A 52 9.10 -0.30 -14.38
C CYS A 52 9.87 -0.10 -13.06
N GLU A 53 9.21 0.40 -12.00
CA GLU A 53 9.83 0.73 -10.72
C GLU A 53 10.06 -0.49 -9.81
N SER A 54 9.08 -1.40 -9.73
CA SER A 54 9.10 -2.52 -8.77
C SER A 54 8.83 -3.89 -9.41
N GLY A 55 8.77 -3.98 -10.74
CA GLY A 55 8.29 -5.18 -11.43
C GLY A 55 6.80 -5.45 -11.21
N GLY A 56 6.04 -4.46 -10.75
CA GLY A 56 4.60 -4.55 -10.49
C GLY A 56 4.24 -5.00 -9.08
N ASN A 57 5.24 -5.17 -8.19
CA ASN A 57 5.01 -5.53 -6.81
C ASN A 57 4.70 -4.29 -5.95
N TRP A 58 3.43 -4.15 -5.55
CA TRP A 58 2.95 -3.03 -4.75
C TRP A 58 3.32 -3.09 -3.27
N SER A 59 3.78 -4.24 -2.79
CA SER A 59 4.20 -4.47 -1.41
C SER A 59 5.70 -4.69 -1.29
N ILE A 60 6.46 -4.27 -2.30
CA ILE A 60 7.91 -4.43 -2.30
C ILE A 60 8.55 -3.59 -1.19
N ASN A 61 9.51 -4.21 -0.50
CA ASN A 61 10.38 -3.56 0.45
C ASN A 61 11.69 -4.36 0.49
N THR A 62 12.69 -3.89 -0.27
CA THR A 62 14.00 -4.55 -0.40
C THR A 62 15.02 -4.02 0.60
N GLY A 63 14.64 -3.05 1.45
CA GLY A 63 15.58 -2.36 2.35
C GLY A 63 16.44 -1.29 1.66
N ASN A 64 16.11 -0.87 0.44
CA ASN A 64 16.81 0.20 -0.30
C ASN A 64 16.38 1.63 0.08
N GLY A 65 15.50 1.79 1.08
CA GLY A 65 14.95 3.08 1.50
C GLY A 65 13.73 3.58 0.71
N TYR A 66 13.24 2.77 -0.23
CA TYR A 66 12.03 3.03 -1.01
C TYR A 66 11.01 1.92 -0.78
N TYR A 67 9.73 2.27 -0.93
CA TYR A 67 8.62 1.42 -0.52
C TYR A 67 7.53 1.37 -1.59
N GLY A 68 6.97 0.17 -1.74
CA GLY A 68 5.77 -0.06 -2.53
C GLY A 68 5.98 0.04 -4.04
N GLY A 69 4.87 -0.05 -4.78
CA GLY A 69 4.88 -0.24 -6.22
C GLY A 69 5.51 0.92 -7.00
N LEU A 70 5.42 2.13 -6.45
CA LEU A 70 5.90 3.35 -7.08
C LEU A 70 7.21 3.85 -6.48
N GLN A 71 7.88 3.01 -5.68
CA GLN A 71 9.18 3.31 -5.08
C GLN A 71 9.18 4.66 -4.34
N PHE A 72 8.25 4.86 -3.41
CA PHE A 72 8.20 6.07 -2.61
C PHE A 72 9.30 6.08 -1.56
N SER A 73 10.01 7.21 -1.41
CA SER A 73 10.79 7.45 -0.19
C SER A 73 9.86 7.72 1.00
N GLN A 74 10.33 7.44 2.21
CA GLN A 74 9.54 7.70 3.43
C GLN A 74 9.15 9.18 3.59
N SER A 75 10.07 10.08 3.24
CA SER A 75 9.86 11.53 3.33
C SER A 75 8.77 11.99 2.37
N THR A 76 8.81 11.55 1.11
CA THR A 76 7.78 11.87 0.11
C THR A 76 6.43 11.26 0.52
N TRP A 77 6.42 10.00 0.96
CA TRP A 77 5.18 9.36 1.43
C TRP A 77 4.49 10.18 2.52
N ASN A 78 5.24 10.63 3.52
CA ASN A 78 4.72 11.44 4.62
C ASN A 78 4.33 12.85 4.15
N ALA A 79 5.15 13.51 3.33
CA ALA A 79 4.91 14.87 2.86
C ALA A 79 3.62 15.00 2.05
N PHE A 80 3.23 13.95 1.33
CA PHE A 80 2.02 13.93 0.50
C PHE A 80 0.81 13.25 1.19
N GLY A 81 0.92 13.02 2.51
CA GLY A 81 -0.18 12.55 3.36
C GLY A 81 -0.44 11.05 3.30
N GLY A 82 0.51 10.26 2.78
CA GLY A 82 0.42 8.79 2.75
C GLY A 82 0.36 8.16 4.14
N GLY A 83 0.92 8.85 5.15
CA GLY A 83 0.85 8.45 6.56
C GLY A 83 -0.58 8.23 7.09
N ALA A 84 -1.58 8.86 6.48
CA ALA A 84 -2.99 8.65 6.82
C ALA A 84 -3.53 7.26 6.37
N TYR A 85 -2.89 6.64 5.37
CA TYR A 85 -3.24 5.32 4.88
C TYR A 85 -2.44 4.22 5.57
N ALA A 86 -1.12 4.41 5.66
CA ALA A 86 -0.20 3.49 6.29
C ALA A 86 1.10 4.22 6.68
N PRO A 87 1.85 3.71 7.67
CA PRO A 87 3.12 4.32 8.04
C PRO A 87 4.17 4.29 6.91
N ARG A 88 4.02 3.39 5.93
CA ARG A 88 4.88 3.29 4.74
C ARG A 88 4.07 2.89 3.51
N ALA A 89 4.59 3.17 2.32
CA ALA A 89 3.89 2.88 1.08
C ALA A 89 3.70 1.37 0.82
N ASP A 90 4.67 0.51 1.16
CA ASP A 90 4.60 -0.96 1.00
C ASP A 90 3.44 -1.61 1.77
N LEU A 91 3.00 -0.94 2.83
CA LEU A 91 1.91 -1.37 3.71
C LEU A 91 0.54 -0.80 3.29
N ALA A 92 0.52 0.14 2.34
CA ALA A 92 -0.71 0.73 1.82
C ALA A 92 -1.22 -0.07 0.61
N ALA A 93 -2.54 -0.08 0.42
CA ALA A 93 -3.15 -0.64 -0.76
C ALA A 93 -2.69 0.11 -2.02
N ARG A 94 -2.63 -0.59 -3.16
CA ARG A 94 -2.29 0.00 -4.47
C ARG A 94 -3.05 1.31 -4.74
N ALA A 95 -4.37 1.32 -4.52
CA ALA A 95 -5.19 2.51 -4.77
C ALA A 95 -4.78 3.71 -3.90
N GLN A 96 -4.36 3.46 -2.66
CA GLN A 96 -3.87 4.51 -1.75
C GLN A 96 -2.51 5.03 -2.19
N GLN A 97 -1.62 4.14 -2.64
CA GLN A 97 -0.34 4.54 -3.22
C GLN A 97 -0.53 5.42 -4.46
N ILE A 98 -1.45 5.04 -5.35
CA ILE A 98 -1.83 5.84 -6.53
C ILE A 98 -2.40 7.20 -6.11
N ALA A 99 -3.27 7.24 -5.09
CA ALA A 99 -3.83 8.51 -4.60
C ALA A 99 -2.75 9.48 -4.09
N VAL A 100 -1.71 8.98 -3.43
CA VAL A 100 -0.54 9.78 -3.03
C VAL A 100 0.29 10.16 -4.26
N ALA A 101 0.45 9.25 -5.22
CA ALA A 101 1.18 9.49 -6.46
C ALA A 101 0.58 10.60 -7.32
N GLU A 102 -0.75 10.66 -7.41
CA GLU A 102 -1.47 11.74 -8.10
C GLU A 102 -1.18 13.11 -7.47
N LYS A 103 -1.06 13.19 -6.14
CA LYS A 103 -0.69 14.44 -5.45
C LYS A 103 0.77 14.82 -5.75
N VAL A 104 1.68 13.85 -5.76
CA VAL A 104 3.08 14.07 -6.13
C VAL A 104 3.17 14.54 -7.58
N LEU A 105 2.46 13.89 -8.50
CA LEU A 105 2.41 14.23 -9.91
C LEU A 105 1.87 15.64 -10.13
N ALA A 106 0.85 16.05 -9.37
CA ALA A 106 0.29 17.40 -9.46
C ALA A 106 1.29 18.50 -9.04
N VAL A 107 2.24 18.20 -8.13
CA VAL A 107 3.21 19.18 -7.61
C VAL A 107 4.54 19.12 -8.36
N GLN A 108 5.08 17.93 -8.58
CA GLN A 108 6.42 17.72 -9.16
C GLN A 108 6.38 17.40 -10.66
N GLY A 109 5.20 17.11 -11.21
CA GLY A 109 5.06 16.62 -12.57
C GLY A 109 5.70 15.24 -12.77
N ARG A 110 5.86 14.87 -14.03
CA ARG A 110 6.43 13.58 -14.44
C ARG A 110 7.87 13.37 -13.97
N GLY A 111 8.57 14.45 -13.58
CA GLY A 111 9.93 14.42 -13.08
C GLY A 111 10.11 13.70 -11.75
N ALA A 112 9.03 13.44 -11.00
CA ALA A 112 9.06 12.57 -9.83
C ALA A 112 9.40 11.11 -10.17
N TRP A 113 9.15 10.68 -11.42
CA TRP A 113 9.53 9.37 -11.95
C TRP A 113 10.31 9.58 -13.26
N PRO A 114 11.59 9.98 -13.20
CA PRO A 114 12.33 10.43 -14.40
C PRO A 114 12.49 9.34 -15.46
N THR A 115 12.65 8.08 -15.04
CA THR A 115 12.85 6.94 -15.94
C THR A 115 11.52 6.28 -16.31
N CYS A 116 10.64 6.06 -15.33
CA CYS A 116 9.41 5.28 -15.51
C CYS A 116 8.15 6.13 -15.75
N GLY A 117 8.23 7.47 -15.60
CA GLY A 117 7.13 8.42 -15.78
C GLY A 117 6.76 8.73 -17.23
N ARG A 118 7.31 7.98 -18.20
CA ARG A 118 6.93 8.06 -19.62
C ARG A 118 5.44 7.77 -19.86
N ASN A 119 4.77 7.12 -18.90
CA ASN A 119 3.37 6.64 -18.97
C ASN A 119 2.37 7.62 -18.33
N LEU A 120 2.89 8.70 -17.76
CA LEU A 120 2.12 9.69 -17.01
C LEU A 120 1.83 10.89 -17.93
N ALA A 121 1.28 10.60 -19.12
CA ALA A 121 0.89 11.60 -20.12
C ALA A 121 -0.45 12.25 -19.76
#